data_AF-A0A2D6M9J8-F1
#
_entry.id   AF-A0A2D6M9J8-F1
#
_cell.length_a   1.000
_cell.length_b   1.000
_cell.length_c   1.000
_cell.angle_alpha   90.00
_cell.angle_beta   90.00
_cell.angle_gamma   90.00
#
_symmetry.space_group_name_H-M   'P 1'
#
loop_
_entity.id
_entity.type
_entity.pdbx_description
1 polymer ?
#
loop_
_entity_poly.entity_id
_entity_poly.type
_entity_poly.pdbx_seq_one_letter_code
_entity_poly.pdbx_strand_id
1 'polypeptide(L)'
;MMSNLYGHNSFDSAYVVTNYPWGFRLKTSRRYWIETTKHGDRFCYATLNPKTAKWCKPKKGTYDAVMVMTKETKIKYLNSMNYGNRDVKQYETVSYFSVSAGWSDFKDIKEFEQKADLQQLSKEQLRQICYCKSVKQVHSKLSYSFENTTQLSQKEREKRDDKEKEINKKINKYGNYVYSKCLVKNNLL
;
A
#
# COMPACT_ATOMS: atom_id res chain seq x y z
N MET A 1 -3.73 16.08 -14.54
CA MET A 1 -3.94 16.42 -13.12
C MET A 1 -4.12 15.12 -12.35
N MET A 2 -3.37 14.93 -11.26
CA MET A 2 -3.45 13.72 -10.43
C MET A 2 -4.50 13.94 -9.33
N SER A 3 -5.31 12.91 -9.05
CA SER A 3 -6.34 12.95 -8.02
C SER A 3 -6.39 11.62 -7.26
N ASN A 4 -6.74 11.67 -5.98
CA ASN A 4 -6.90 10.50 -5.14
C ASN A 4 -8.27 9.86 -5.38
N LEU A 5 -8.34 8.55 -5.24
CA LEU A 5 -9.53 7.73 -5.41
C LEU A 5 -9.82 6.95 -4.13
N TYR A 6 -11.01 7.15 -3.57
CA TYR A 6 -11.48 6.55 -2.33
C TYR A 6 -12.74 5.71 -2.58
N GLY A 7 -13.09 4.82 -1.64
CA GLY A 7 -14.31 3.99 -1.72
C GLY A 7 -14.26 2.82 -2.70
N HIS A 8 -13.23 2.73 -3.56
CA HIS A 8 -13.01 1.60 -4.46
C HIS A 8 -12.30 0.45 -3.74
N ASN A 9 -13.06 -0.31 -2.95
CA ASN A 9 -12.54 -1.34 -2.04
C ASN A 9 -12.84 -2.80 -2.45
N SER A 10 -13.58 -3.00 -3.54
CA SER A 10 -13.96 -4.32 -4.03
C SER A 10 -14.04 -4.35 -5.55
N PHE A 11 -14.26 -5.53 -6.11
CA PHE A 11 -14.47 -5.68 -7.54
C PHE A 11 -15.72 -4.94 -8.06
N ASP A 12 -16.76 -4.83 -7.22
CA ASP A 12 -18.03 -4.20 -7.58
C ASP A 12 -17.98 -2.68 -7.45
N SER A 13 -17.25 -2.18 -6.45
CA SER A 13 -17.01 -0.74 -6.27
C SER A 13 -15.77 -0.24 -7.02
N ALA A 14 -15.14 -1.05 -7.87
CA ALA A 14 -13.88 -0.71 -8.52
C ALA A 14 -13.96 0.52 -9.44
N TYR A 15 -12.87 1.29 -9.51
CA TYR A 15 -12.69 2.33 -10.53
C TYR A 15 -12.48 1.68 -11.90
N VAL A 16 -13.23 2.10 -12.91
CA VAL A 16 -13.18 1.52 -14.26
C VAL A 16 -12.46 2.47 -15.20
N VAL A 17 -11.34 2.03 -15.76
CA VAL A 17 -10.70 2.67 -16.91
C VAL A 17 -11.20 1.99 -18.18
N THR A 18 -11.81 2.76 -19.08
CA THR A 18 -12.20 2.30 -20.41
C THR A 18 -11.07 2.53 -21.42
N ASN A 19 -11.17 1.92 -22.61
CA ASN A 19 -10.18 2.06 -23.69
C ASN A 19 -8.73 1.64 -23.30
N TYR A 20 -8.62 0.72 -22.34
CA TYR A 20 -7.37 0.12 -21.91
C TYR A 20 -6.78 -0.79 -23.01
N PRO A 21 -5.47 -0.75 -23.29
CA PRO A 21 -4.86 -1.61 -24.31
C PRO A 21 -5.00 -3.11 -23.99
N TRP A 22 -5.43 -3.91 -24.97
CA TRP A 22 -5.39 -5.37 -24.94
C TRP A 22 -4.54 -5.89 -26.10
N GLY A 23 -3.30 -6.28 -25.78
CA GLY A 23 -2.30 -6.53 -26.82
C GLY A 23 -2.06 -5.30 -27.70
N PHE A 24 -1.76 -5.52 -28.98
CA PHE A 24 -1.40 -4.42 -29.90
C PHE A 24 -2.59 -3.72 -30.55
N ARG A 25 -3.71 -4.43 -30.76
CA ARG A 25 -4.82 -3.94 -31.60
C ARG A 25 -6.11 -3.69 -30.83
N LEU A 26 -6.40 -4.50 -29.81
CA LEU A 26 -7.70 -4.47 -29.15
C LEU A 26 -7.69 -3.46 -28.00
N LYS A 27 -8.90 -2.99 -27.68
CA LYS A 27 -9.19 -2.12 -26.54
C LYS A 27 -10.17 -2.83 -25.63
N THR A 28 -10.10 -2.52 -24.35
CA THR A 28 -10.93 -3.15 -23.32
C THR A 28 -11.12 -2.21 -22.13
N SER A 29 -11.75 -2.70 -21.06
CA SER A 29 -11.87 -2.03 -19.78
C SER A 29 -11.03 -2.72 -18.72
N ARG A 30 -10.56 -1.97 -17.73
CA ARG A 30 -9.84 -2.48 -16.57
C ARG A 30 -10.41 -1.89 -15.28
N ARG A 31 -10.71 -2.75 -14.31
CA ARG A 31 -11.14 -2.40 -12.96
C ARG A 31 -9.93 -2.33 -12.04
N TYR A 32 -9.93 -1.36 -11.14
CA TYR A 32 -8.91 -1.13 -10.11
C TYR A 32 -9.56 -0.87 -8.74
N TRP A 33 -9.03 -1.46 -7.68
CA TRP A 33 -9.50 -1.25 -6.31
C TRP A 33 -8.38 -1.54 -5.30
N ILE A 34 -8.54 -1.07 -4.07
CA ILE A 34 -7.70 -1.40 -2.92
C ILE A 34 -8.45 -2.40 -2.05
N GLU A 35 -7.91 -3.60 -1.85
CA GLU A 35 -8.51 -4.56 -0.92
C GLU A 35 -7.85 -4.42 0.46
N THR A 36 -8.63 -4.08 1.48
CA THR A 36 -8.17 -4.01 2.89
C THR A 36 -8.41 -5.34 3.59
N THR A 37 -7.39 -5.85 4.28
CA THR A 37 -7.45 -7.09 5.05
C THR A 37 -6.76 -6.91 6.42
N LYS A 38 -6.73 -7.96 7.24
CA LYS A 38 -5.95 -7.96 8.50
C LYS A 38 -4.44 -7.76 8.30
N HIS A 39 -3.93 -7.96 7.08
CA HIS A 39 -2.52 -7.78 6.74
C HIS A 39 -2.21 -6.37 6.17
N GLY A 40 -3.22 -5.51 6.07
CA GLY A 40 -3.14 -4.21 5.40
C GLY A 40 -3.84 -4.22 4.05
N ASP A 41 -3.46 -3.25 3.23
CA ASP A 41 -4.04 -2.95 1.93
C ASP A 41 -3.23 -3.58 0.79
N ARG A 42 -3.91 -4.00 -0.28
CA ARG A 42 -3.25 -4.38 -1.54
C ARG A 42 -3.96 -3.85 -2.76
N PHE A 43 -3.17 -3.40 -3.74
CA PHE A 43 -3.67 -2.96 -5.02
C PHE A 43 -4.14 -4.16 -5.86
N CYS A 44 -5.38 -4.10 -6.34
CA CYS A 44 -6.01 -5.15 -7.13
C CYS A 44 -6.49 -4.60 -8.47
N TYR A 45 -6.47 -5.45 -9.49
CA TYR A 45 -7.07 -5.13 -10.77
C TYR A 45 -7.58 -6.36 -11.52
N ALA A 46 -8.53 -6.13 -12.41
CA ALA A 46 -9.02 -7.14 -13.34
C ALA A 46 -9.26 -6.49 -14.71
N THR A 47 -8.89 -7.19 -15.77
CA THR A 47 -9.10 -6.72 -17.14
C THR A 47 -10.28 -7.47 -17.75
N LEU A 48 -11.14 -6.77 -18.48
CA LEU A 48 -12.21 -7.41 -19.24
C LEU A 48 -11.59 -8.09 -20.46
N ASN A 49 -11.93 -9.35 -20.71
CA ASN A 49 -11.51 -10.00 -21.95
C ASN A 49 -12.42 -9.53 -23.09
N PRO A 50 -11.92 -8.77 -24.08
CA PRO A 50 -12.75 -8.21 -25.15
C PRO A 50 -13.28 -9.29 -26.11
N LYS A 51 -12.73 -10.51 -26.08
CA LYS A 51 -13.17 -11.62 -26.94
C LYS A 51 -14.34 -12.41 -26.35
N THR A 52 -14.50 -12.39 -25.03
CA THR A 52 -15.50 -13.21 -24.33
C THR A 52 -16.45 -12.40 -23.46
N ALA A 53 -16.23 -11.08 -23.36
CA ALA A 53 -16.95 -10.17 -22.46
C ALA A 53 -16.96 -10.61 -20.98
N LYS A 54 -16.00 -11.46 -20.57
CA LYS A 54 -15.83 -11.92 -19.19
C LYS A 54 -14.64 -11.24 -18.54
N TRP A 55 -14.78 -10.83 -17.29
CA TRP A 55 -13.66 -10.32 -16.51
C TRP A 55 -12.66 -11.43 -16.24
N CYS A 56 -11.38 -11.15 -16.47
CA CYS A 56 -10.29 -12.05 -16.08
C CYS A 56 -10.23 -12.17 -14.55
N LYS A 57 -9.62 -13.25 -14.05
CA LYS A 57 -9.33 -13.42 -12.63
C LYS A 57 -8.57 -12.20 -12.11
N PRO A 58 -8.98 -11.60 -10.97
CA PRO A 58 -8.27 -10.50 -10.36
C PRO A 58 -6.79 -10.82 -10.13
N LYS A 59 -5.93 -9.89 -10.53
CA LYS A 59 -4.52 -9.86 -10.14
C LYS A 59 -4.40 -8.98 -8.90
N LYS A 60 -3.73 -9.50 -7.87
CA LYS A 60 -3.59 -8.85 -6.56
C LYS A 60 -2.11 -8.63 -6.27
N GLY A 61 -1.76 -7.42 -5.85
CA GLY A 61 -0.40 -7.06 -5.46
C GLY A 61 0.00 -7.59 -4.08
N THR A 62 1.17 -7.15 -3.61
CA THR A 62 1.64 -7.34 -2.24
C THR A 62 0.88 -6.41 -1.29
N TYR A 63 0.94 -6.74 0.00
CA TYR A 63 0.35 -5.90 1.04
C TYR A 63 1.30 -4.76 1.44
N ASP A 64 0.71 -3.61 1.70
CA ASP A 64 1.30 -2.51 2.49
C ASP A 64 0.36 -2.20 3.67
N ALA A 65 0.82 -1.41 4.63
CA ALA A 65 0.00 -1.10 5.80
C ALA A 65 -1.23 -0.28 5.41
N VAL A 66 -1.04 0.75 4.56
CA VAL A 66 -2.13 1.56 3.99
C VAL A 66 -1.79 1.95 2.56
N MET A 67 -2.77 1.91 1.66
CA MET A 67 -2.67 2.36 0.28
C MET A 67 -3.78 3.35 -0.08
N VAL A 68 -3.44 4.35 -0.89
CA VAL A 68 -4.41 5.24 -1.55
C VAL A 68 -4.19 5.16 -3.05
N MET A 69 -5.26 4.85 -3.78
CA MET A 69 -5.24 4.79 -5.23
C MET A 69 -5.28 6.20 -5.80
N THR A 70 -4.54 6.44 -6.89
CA THR A 70 -4.53 7.71 -7.61
C THR A 70 -4.89 7.49 -9.06
N LYS A 71 -5.49 8.49 -9.67
CA LYS A 71 -5.64 8.57 -11.12
C LYS A 71 -4.95 9.80 -11.67
N GLU A 72 -4.43 9.65 -12.86
CA GLU A 72 -3.86 10.73 -13.65
C GLU A 72 -4.34 10.60 -15.09
N THR A 73 -4.84 11.70 -15.64
CA THR A 73 -5.11 11.83 -17.06
C THR A 73 -3.83 12.25 -17.78
N LYS A 74 -3.38 11.44 -18.74
CA LYS A 74 -2.23 11.72 -19.60
C LYS A 74 -2.68 12.09 -21.00
N ILE A 75 -1.98 13.05 -21.58
CA ILE A 75 -2.17 13.51 -22.96
C ILE A 75 -0.94 13.11 -23.74
N LYS A 76 -1.14 12.38 -24.84
CA LYS A 76 -0.11 12.06 -25.80
C LYS A 76 -0.44 12.72 -27.13
N TYR A 77 0.42 13.65 -27.53
CA TYR A 77 0.43 14.20 -28.88
C TYR A 77 1.02 13.16 -29.82
N LEU A 78 0.28 12.84 -30.89
CA LEU A 78 0.79 12.01 -31.96
C LEU A 78 1.36 12.91 -33.04
N ASN A 79 2.60 12.65 -33.45
CA ASN A 79 3.19 13.32 -34.60
C ASN A 79 2.47 12.81 -35.86
N SER A 80 1.57 13.63 -36.37
CA SER A 80 1.18 13.58 -37.77
C SER A 80 2.38 14.07 -38.57
N MET A 81 2.96 13.23 -39.42
CA MET A 81 3.94 13.64 -40.44
C MET A 81 3.34 14.58 -41.50
N ASN A 82 2.04 14.90 -41.42
CA ASN A 82 1.36 15.83 -42.30
C ASN A 82 0.90 17.08 -41.53
N TYR A 83 1.44 18.22 -41.94
CA TYR A 83 1.08 19.56 -41.49
C TYR A 83 -0.44 19.76 -41.47
N GLY A 84 -1.02 20.02 -40.29
CA GLY A 84 -2.38 20.56 -40.18
C GLY A 84 -3.16 20.14 -38.94
N ASN A 85 -3.16 18.85 -38.58
CA ASN A 85 -3.95 18.33 -37.44
C ASN A 85 -3.07 17.48 -36.53
N ARG A 86 -2.93 17.91 -35.26
CA ARG A 86 -2.31 17.10 -34.21
C ARG A 86 -3.36 16.21 -33.57
N ASP A 87 -3.31 14.91 -33.85
CA ASP A 87 -4.14 13.94 -33.12
C ASP A 87 -3.71 13.91 -31.65
N VAL A 88 -4.67 14.17 -30.77
CA VAL A 88 -4.47 14.13 -29.32
C VAL A 88 -5.11 12.85 -28.78
N LYS A 89 -4.32 12.00 -28.12
CA LYS A 89 -4.84 10.87 -27.35
C LYS A 89 -4.77 11.15 -25.87
N GLN A 90 -5.94 11.16 -25.24
CA GLN A 90 -6.08 11.20 -23.79
C GLN A 90 -6.30 9.79 -23.25
N TYR A 91 -5.60 9.43 -22.18
CA TYR A 91 -5.82 8.16 -21.49
C TYR A 91 -5.61 8.34 -19.98
N GLU A 92 -6.35 7.55 -19.21
CA GLU A 92 -6.23 7.53 -17.76
C GLU A 92 -5.25 6.44 -17.32
N THR A 93 -4.38 6.79 -16.38
CA THR A 93 -3.51 5.85 -15.68
C THR A 93 -3.89 5.84 -14.20
N VAL A 94 -3.97 4.64 -13.64
CA VAL A 94 -4.22 4.42 -12.22
C VAL A 94 -2.93 3.93 -11.58
N SER A 95 -2.57 4.53 -10.45
CA SER A 95 -1.43 4.16 -9.61
C SER A 95 -1.87 4.15 -8.14
N TYR A 96 -0.94 4.04 -7.22
CA TYR A 96 -1.16 4.21 -5.79
C TYR A 96 0.09 4.77 -5.11
N PHE A 97 -0.08 5.29 -3.90
CA PHE A 97 1.00 5.51 -2.95
C PHE A 97 0.63 4.85 -1.62
N SER A 98 1.65 4.47 -0.84
CA SER A 98 1.45 3.63 0.33
C SER A 98 2.43 3.97 1.46
N VAL A 99 2.12 3.45 2.63
CA VAL A 99 3.03 3.35 3.77
C VAL A 99 3.14 1.90 4.20
N SER A 100 4.35 1.48 4.57
CA SER A 100 4.67 0.10 4.92
C SER A 100 5.17 0.04 6.35
N ALA A 101 4.61 -0.85 7.16
CA ALA A 101 5.07 -1.04 8.53
C ALA A 101 6.52 -1.55 8.55
N GLY A 102 7.38 -0.88 9.33
CA GLY A 102 8.79 -1.25 9.49
C GLY A 102 9.73 -0.71 8.40
N TRP A 103 9.22 -0.32 7.23
CA TRP A 103 10.02 0.24 6.13
C TRP A 103 9.88 1.76 6.02
N SER A 104 8.66 2.28 6.14
CA SER A 104 8.42 3.73 6.08
C SER A 104 8.93 4.43 7.34
N ASP A 105 9.63 5.54 7.16
CA ASP A 105 10.06 6.39 8.27
C ASP A 105 9.01 7.46 8.65
N PHE A 106 9.33 8.31 9.61
CA PHE A 106 8.40 9.37 10.03
C PHE A 106 8.13 10.41 8.94
N LYS A 107 9.07 10.63 8.02
CA LYS A 107 8.91 11.55 6.90
C LYS A 107 7.96 10.93 5.87
N ASP A 108 8.14 9.66 5.52
CA ASP A 108 7.27 8.93 4.59
C ASP A 108 5.82 8.92 5.09
N ILE A 109 5.64 8.61 6.39
CA ILE A 109 4.31 8.60 7.02
C ILE A 109 3.69 10.00 6.98
N LYS A 110 4.46 11.05 7.29
CA LYS A 110 3.97 12.43 7.25
C LYS A 110 3.60 12.86 5.83
N GLU A 111 4.41 12.51 4.83
CA GLU A 111 4.10 12.78 3.43
C GLU A 111 2.83 12.07 2.97
N PHE A 112 2.62 10.82 3.41
CA PHE A 112 1.37 10.10 3.17
C PHE A 112 0.18 10.85 3.77
N GLU A 113 0.25 11.25 5.05
CA GLU A 113 -0.82 11.97 5.74
C GLU A 113 -1.11 13.35 5.13
N GLN A 114 -0.12 13.97 4.48
CA GLN A 114 -0.30 15.22 3.75
C GLN A 114 -0.94 15.02 2.37
N LYS A 115 -0.64 13.90 1.70
CA LYS A 115 -1.17 13.58 0.37
C LYS A 115 -2.57 12.96 0.44
N ALA A 116 -2.88 12.23 1.51
CA ALA A 116 -4.16 11.54 1.68
C ALA A 116 -5.17 12.41 2.43
N ASP A 117 -6.43 12.37 1.99
CA ASP A 117 -7.57 12.79 2.80
C ASP A 117 -7.86 11.71 3.87
N LEU A 118 -7.42 11.97 5.10
CA LEU A 118 -7.56 11.03 6.22
C LEU A 118 -9.03 10.79 6.61
N GLN A 119 -9.95 11.70 6.28
CA GLN A 119 -11.38 11.52 6.57
C GLN A 119 -12.04 10.48 5.67
N GLN A 120 -11.45 10.23 4.50
CA GLN A 120 -11.90 9.22 3.54
C GLN A 120 -11.30 7.84 3.81
N LEU A 121 -10.37 7.72 4.76
CA LEU A 121 -9.77 6.44 5.13
C LEU A 121 -10.67 5.69 6.10
N SER A 122 -10.70 4.36 5.94
CA SER A 122 -11.38 3.47 6.89
C SER A 122 -10.73 3.50 8.27
N LYS A 123 -11.47 3.09 9.30
CA LYS A 123 -10.92 2.94 10.66
C LYS A 123 -9.74 1.95 10.67
N GLU A 124 -9.82 0.89 9.89
CA GLU A 124 -8.75 -0.11 9.74
C GLU A 124 -7.48 0.51 9.18
N GLN A 125 -7.57 1.34 8.14
CA GLN A 125 -6.43 2.06 7.58
C GLN A 125 -5.85 3.06 8.58
N LEU A 126 -6.67 3.84 9.27
CA LEU A 126 -6.21 4.77 10.31
C LEU A 126 -5.48 4.04 11.46
N ARG A 127 -5.99 2.86 11.85
CA ARG A 127 -5.32 1.97 12.81
C ARG A 127 -3.95 1.50 12.29
N GLN A 128 -3.84 1.15 11.02
CA GLN A 128 -2.55 0.79 10.41
C GLN A 128 -1.55 1.96 10.38
N ILE A 129 -1.99 3.20 10.16
CA ILE A 129 -1.12 4.38 10.31
C ILE A 129 -0.57 4.47 11.74
N CYS A 130 -1.43 4.28 12.75
CA CYS A 130 -0.99 4.24 14.15
C CYS A 130 0.01 3.10 14.40
N TYR A 131 -0.21 1.94 13.80
CA TYR A 131 0.72 0.81 13.89
C TYR A 131 2.09 1.16 13.29
N CYS A 132 2.14 1.71 12.07
CA CYS A 132 3.38 2.17 11.42
C CYS A 132 4.15 3.17 12.29
N LYS A 133 3.47 4.17 12.83
CA LYS A 133 4.08 5.17 13.74
C LYS A 133 4.67 4.51 14.98
N SER A 134 3.97 3.53 15.53
CA SER A 134 4.40 2.82 16.74
C SER A 134 5.63 1.98 16.48
N VAL A 135 5.63 1.18 15.40
CA VAL A 135 6.79 0.38 14.97
C VAL A 135 8.01 1.28 14.78
N LYS A 136 7.86 2.41 14.07
CA LYS A 136 8.98 3.33 13.84
C LYS A 136 9.51 3.94 15.14
N GLN A 137 8.62 4.34 16.05
CA GLN A 137 9.01 4.90 17.36
C GLN A 137 9.71 3.88 18.25
N VAL A 138 9.30 2.60 18.21
CA VAL A 138 10.01 1.54 18.92
C VAL A 138 11.39 1.32 18.29
N HIS A 139 11.45 1.15 16.97
CA HIS A 139 12.69 0.91 16.24
C HIS A 139 13.72 2.03 16.42
N SER A 140 13.30 3.30 16.53
CA SER A 140 14.22 4.42 16.77
C SER A 140 14.91 4.36 18.14
N LYS A 141 14.49 3.46 19.04
CA LYS A 141 15.08 3.24 20.36
C LYS A 141 15.85 1.91 20.45
N LEU A 142 15.83 1.11 19.39
CA LEU A 142 16.52 -0.18 19.37
C LEU A 142 17.97 0.01 18.95
N SER A 143 18.85 -0.71 19.63
CA SER A 143 20.24 -0.93 19.22
C SER A 143 20.37 -2.39 18.80
N TYR A 144 21.10 -2.64 17.72
CA TYR A 144 21.27 -3.96 17.15
C TYR A 144 22.75 -4.35 17.18
N SER A 145 23.02 -5.60 17.52
CA SER A 145 24.34 -6.23 17.40
C SER A 145 24.20 -7.54 16.62
N PHE A 146 25.25 -7.90 15.89
CA PHE A 146 25.29 -9.14 15.12
C PHE A 146 26.30 -10.09 15.77
N GLU A 147 25.88 -11.33 15.99
CA GLU A 147 26.71 -12.38 16.60
C GLU A 147 26.75 -13.60 15.68
N ASN A 148 27.91 -14.26 15.59
CA ASN A 148 28.04 -15.50 14.81
C ASN A 148 27.48 -16.68 15.60
N THR A 149 26.46 -17.34 15.05
CA THR A 149 25.73 -18.40 15.75
C THR A 149 26.15 -19.81 15.35
N THR A 150 27.10 -19.95 14.42
CA THR A 150 27.43 -21.23 13.78
C THR A 150 28.11 -22.20 14.75
N GLN A 151 28.87 -21.70 15.73
CA GLN A 151 29.63 -22.50 16.68
C GLN A 151 29.03 -22.58 18.09
N LEU A 152 27.82 -22.06 18.30
CA LEU A 152 27.18 -22.10 19.62
C LEU A 152 26.78 -23.52 19.99
N SER A 153 27.15 -23.93 21.21
CA SER A 153 26.63 -25.15 21.85
C SER A 153 25.11 -25.03 22.08
N GLN A 154 24.42 -26.15 22.28
CA GLN A 154 22.97 -26.17 22.51
C GLN A 154 22.57 -25.29 23.71
N LYS A 155 23.31 -25.38 24.82
CA LYS A 155 23.05 -24.60 26.04
C LYS A 155 23.23 -23.09 25.82
N GLU A 156 24.16 -22.69 24.95
CA GLU A 156 24.34 -21.26 24.60
C GLU A 156 23.22 -20.76 23.69
N ARG A 157 22.72 -21.59 22.77
CA ARG A 157 21.56 -21.27 21.93
C ARG A 157 20.30 -21.07 22.78
N GLU A 158 20.02 -21.98 23.70
CA GLU A 158 18.86 -21.88 24.59
C GLU A 158 18.90 -20.60 25.44
N LYS A 159 20.06 -20.27 26.04
CA LYS A 159 20.24 -19.01 26.79
C LYS A 159 20.01 -17.77 25.93
N ARG A 160 20.52 -17.77 24.69
CA ARG A 160 20.32 -16.66 23.75
C ARG A 160 18.84 -16.51 23.41
N ASP A 161 18.18 -17.61 23.06
CA ASP A 161 16.76 -17.62 22.68
C ASP A 161 15.87 -17.14 23.84
N ASP A 162 16.20 -17.51 25.08
CA ASP A 162 15.48 -17.02 26.26
C ASP A 162 15.72 -15.52 26.50
N LYS A 163 16.95 -15.04 26.32
CA LYS A 163 17.26 -13.60 26.37
C LYS A 163 16.51 -12.83 25.27
N GLU A 164 16.44 -13.38 24.06
CA GLU A 164 15.73 -12.79 22.93
C GLU A 164 14.22 -12.74 23.19
N LYS A 165 13.63 -13.81 23.75
CA LYS A 165 12.22 -13.80 24.18
C LYS A 165 11.94 -12.70 25.19
N GLU A 166 12.80 -12.52 26.19
CA GLU A 166 12.62 -11.45 27.19
C GLU A 166 12.75 -10.05 26.59
N ILE A 167 13.68 -9.85 25.66
CA ILE A 167 13.81 -8.59 24.90
C ILE A 167 12.56 -8.35 24.06
N ASN A 168 12.11 -9.35 23.30
CA ASN A 168 10.92 -9.25 22.45
C ASN A 168 9.65 -8.97 23.26
N LYS A 169 9.50 -9.53 24.46
CA LYS A 169 8.41 -9.18 25.39
C LYS A 169 8.43 -7.69 25.77
N LYS A 170 9.61 -7.13 26.08
CA LYS A 170 9.75 -5.70 26.41
C LYS A 170 9.43 -4.81 25.21
N ILE A 171 9.94 -5.17 24.03
CA ILE A 171 9.67 -4.48 22.76
C ILE A 171 8.16 -4.47 22.47
N ASN A 172 7.51 -5.63 22.53
CA ASN A 172 6.08 -5.77 22.28
C ASN A 172 5.23 -4.99 23.30
N LYS A 173 5.60 -5.04 24.59
CA LYS A 173 4.91 -4.27 25.64
C LYS A 173 4.97 -2.77 25.36
N TYR A 174 6.15 -2.25 25.01
CA TYR A 174 6.31 -0.83 24.69
C TYR A 174 5.62 -0.45 23.38
N GLY A 175 5.70 -1.31 22.35
CA GLY A 175 5.00 -1.13 21.08
C GLY A 175 3.49 -1.04 21.26
N ASN A 176 2.91 -1.96 22.03
CA ASN A 176 1.48 -1.94 22.36
C ASN A 176 1.08 -0.68 23.13
N TYR A 177 1.91 -0.23 24.09
CA TYR A 177 1.66 1.03 24.80
C TYR A 177 1.62 2.24 23.86
N VAL A 178 2.60 2.36 22.97
CA VAL A 178 2.65 3.47 21.99
C VAL A 178 1.47 3.39 21.02
N TYR A 179 1.15 2.19 20.54
CA TYR A 179 0.03 1.96 19.64
C TYR A 179 -1.31 2.34 20.28
N SER A 180 -1.60 1.83 21.48
CA SER A 180 -2.81 2.18 22.22
C SER A 180 -2.93 3.68 22.48
N LYS A 181 -1.82 4.36 22.79
CA LYS A 181 -1.81 5.82 22.96
C LYS A 181 -2.17 6.54 21.65
N CYS A 182 -1.70 6.04 20.51
CA CYS A 182 -2.08 6.58 19.20
C CYS A 182 -3.58 6.36 18.91
N LEU A 183 -4.11 5.17 19.22
CA LEU A 183 -5.53 4.88 19.02
C LEU A 183 -6.44 5.80 19.84
N VAL A 184 -6.14 5.96 21.13
CA VAL A 184 -6.88 6.85 22.03
C VAL A 184 -6.86 8.29 21.51
N LYS A 185 -5.67 8.79 21.12
CA LYS A 185 -5.50 10.16 20.61
C LYS A 185 -6.35 10.44 19.37
N ASN A 186 -6.56 9.43 18.52
CA ASN A 186 -7.28 9.57 17.25
C ASN A 186 -8.72 9.04 17.31
N ASN A 187 -9.24 8.69 18.50
CA ASN A 187 -10.58 8.14 18.69
C ASN A 187 -10.83 6.86 17.84
N LEU A 188 -9.86 5.94 17.85
CA LEU A 188 -9.87 4.69 17.05
C LEU A 188 -10.04 3.42 17.89
N LEU A 189 -10.37 3.54 19.18
CA LEU A 189 -10.70 2.39 20.03
C LEU A 189 -12.03 1.77 19.62
#